data_AF-A0A2V5USU2-F1
#
_entry.id   AF-A0A2V5USU2-F1
#
_cell.length_a   1.000
_cell.length_b   1.000
_cell.length_c   1.000
_cell.angle_alpha   90.00
_cell.angle_beta   90.00
_cell.angle_gamma   90.00
#
_symmetry.space_group_name_H-M   'P 1'
#
loop_
_entity.id
_entity.type
_entity.pdbx_description
1 polymer ?
#
loop_
_entity_poly.entity_id
_entity_poly.type
_entity_poly.pdbx_seq_one_letter_code
_entity_poly.pdbx_strand_id
1 'polypeptide(L)'
;MSTRIAEYYNELQRREGLEPVQLIADWNPQDADAISAAFRTAVATSQITEQGIPIRADSTNQSIGNQVADFFVPIINQHLQQYRIDACPGAVIPIKSLSKFLHAERFPSN
;
A
#
# COMPACT_ATOMS: atom_id res chain seq x y z
N MET A 1 5.48 -15.12 -15.93
CA MET A 1 6.33 -16.31 -15.70
C MET A 1 5.91 -16.94 -14.38
N SER A 2 5.73 -18.25 -14.28
CA SER A 2 5.36 -18.89 -12.99
C SER A 2 6.52 -18.79 -12.01
N THR A 3 6.28 -18.19 -10.84
CA THR A 3 7.29 -18.12 -9.77
C THR A 3 7.20 -19.38 -8.90
N ARG A 4 8.31 -19.78 -8.27
CA ARG A 4 8.35 -20.90 -7.31
C ARG A 4 7.32 -20.75 -6.18
N ILE A 5 6.97 -19.52 -5.85
CA ILE A 5 5.96 -19.19 -4.84
C ILE A 5 4.54 -19.39 -5.42
N ALA A 6 4.27 -18.99 -6.66
CA ALA A 6 2.98 -19.24 -7.32
C ALA A 6 2.69 -20.75 -7.42
N GLU A 7 3.70 -21.55 -7.76
CA GLU A 7 3.59 -23.01 -7.79
C GLU A 7 3.27 -23.60 -6.42
N TYR A 8 3.95 -23.12 -5.38
CA TYR A 8 3.70 -23.53 -4.00
C TYR A 8 2.25 -23.28 -3.57
N TYR A 9 1.72 -22.08 -3.83
CA TYR A 9 0.34 -21.76 -3.44
C TYR A 9 -0.71 -22.49 -4.27
N ASN A 10 -0.45 -22.74 -5.55
CA ASN A 10 -1.34 -23.58 -6.36
C ASN A 10 -1.37 -25.01 -5.82
N GLU A 11 -0.22 -25.55 -5.44
CA GLU A 11 -0.13 -26.90 -4.86
C GLU A 11 -0.78 -26.98 -3.47
N LEU A 12 -0.62 -25.94 -2.64
CA LEU A 12 -1.30 -25.85 -1.35
C LEU A 12 -2.82 -25.89 -1.54
N GLN A 13 -3.37 -25.10 -2.47
CA GLN A 13 -4.80 -25.10 -2.77
C GLN A 13 -5.30 -26.49 -3.18
N ARG A 14 -4.56 -27.22 -4.01
CA ARG A 14 -4.92 -28.61 -4.38
C ARG A 14 -4.97 -29.54 -3.17
N ARG A 15 -4.02 -29.43 -2.25
CA ARG A 15 -3.97 -30.26 -1.03
C ARG A 15 -5.15 -30.00 -0.11
N GLU A 16 -5.66 -28.76 -0.11
CA GLU A 16 -6.86 -28.36 0.62
C GLU A 16 -8.17 -28.69 -0.14
N GLY A 17 -8.09 -29.39 -1.28
CA GLY A 17 -9.25 -29.76 -2.09
C GLY A 17 -9.91 -28.59 -2.84
N LEU A 18 -9.17 -27.49 -3.03
CA LEU A 18 -9.63 -26.31 -3.75
C LEU A 18 -9.17 -26.34 -5.21
N GLU A 19 -9.99 -25.78 -6.09
CA GLU A 19 -9.57 -25.44 -7.45
C GLU A 19 -8.51 -24.32 -7.41
N PRO A 20 -7.30 -24.52 -7.95
CA PRO A 20 -6.23 -23.54 -7.84
C PRO A 20 -6.59 -22.22 -8.53
N VAL A 21 -6.64 -21.14 -7.75
CA VAL A 21 -6.70 -19.78 -8.26
C VAL A 21 -5.30 -19.19 -8.25
N GLN A 22 -4.97 -18.42 -9.29
CA GLN A 22 -3.72 -17.69 -9.35
C GLN A 22 -3.69 -16.57 -8.30
N LEU A 23 -3.15 -16.88 -7.12
CA LEU A 23 -3.04 -15.92 -6.00
C LEU A 23 -1.91 -14.90 -6.17
N ILE A 24 -0.98 -15.16 -7.08
CA ILE A 24 0.15 -14.28 -7.40
C ILE A 24 0.04 -13.89 -8.86
N ALA A 25 -0.28 -12.62 -9.08
CA ALA A 25 -0.25 -11.97 -10.38
C ALA A 25 0.91 -10.98 -10.42
N ASP A 26 1.57 -10.89 -11.59
CA ASP A 26 2.52 -9.81 -11.84
C ASP A 26 1.77 -8.48 -11.80
N TRP A 27 2.39 -7.46 -11.21
CA TRP A 27 1.84 -6.11 -11.30
C TRP A 27 1.85 -5.66 -12.75
N ASN A 28 0.77 -5.03 -13.19
CA ASN A 28 0.78 -4.32 -14.46
C ASN A 28 1.82 -3.18 -14.36
N PRO A 29 2.86 -3.15 -15.22
CA PRO A 29 3.91 -2.14 -15.17
C PRO A 29 3.34 -0.72 -15.24
N GLN A 30 2.26 -0.51 -16.00
CA GLN A 30 1.61 0.80 -16.13
C GLN A 30 1.02 1.27 -14.81
N ASP A 31 0.44 0.36 -14.01
CA ASP A 31 -0.11 0.70 -12.70
C ASP A 31 1.01 1.04 -11.71
N ALA A 32 2.10 0.27 -11.73
CA ALA A 32 3.28 0.53 -10.91
C ALA A 32 3.93 1.89 -11.23
N ASP A 33 4.07 2.21 -12.51
CA ASP A 33 4.62 3.48 -12.99
C ASP A 33 3.72 4.65 -12.62
N ALA A 34 2.40 4.51 -12.80
CA ALA A 34 1.42 5.53 -12.45
C ALA A 34 1.42 5.83 -10.93
N ILE A 35 1.45 4.79 -10.09
CA ILE A 35 1.55 4.94 -8.63
C ILE A 35 2.88 5.62 -8.28
N SER A 36 3.99 5.18 -8.88
CA SER A 36 5.32 5.76 -8.63
C SER A 36 5.37 7.25 -8.99
N ALA A 37 4.82 7.64 -10.16
CA ALA A 37 4.77 9.02 -10.60
C ALA A 37 3.91 9.89 -9.68
N ALA A 38 2.75 9.38 -9.24
CA ALA A 38 1.88 10.08 -8.30
C ALA A 38 2.59 10.35 -6.96
N PHE A 39 3.27 9.34 -6.40
CA PHE A 39 4.03 9.50 -5.15
C PHE A 39 5.20 10.47 -5.29
N ARG A 40 6.01 10.36 -6.36
CA ARG A 40 7.13 11.29 -6.59
C ARG A 40 6.65 12.73 -6.67
N THR A 41 5.55 12.96 -7.39
CA THR A 41 4.95 14.29 -7.52
C THR A 41 4.44 14.80 -6.17
N ALA A 42 3.74 13.97 -5.40
CA ALA A 42 3.22 14.35 -4.10
C ALA A 42 4.34 14.70 -3.12
N VAL A 43 5.38 13.87 -3.04
CA VAL A 43 6.56 14.09 -2.17
C VAL A 43 7.32 15.36 -2.56
N ALA A 44 7.56 15.58 -3.85
CA ALA A 44 8.25 16.78 -4.33
C ALA A 44 7.45 18.05 -4.02
N THR A 45 6.12 18.00 -4.20
CA THR A 45 5.23 19.14 -3.97
C THR A 45 5.07 19.46 -2.50
N SER A 46 5.06 18.43 -1.64
CA SER A 46 4.82 18.59 -0.21
C SER A 46 6.04 19.09 0.58
N GLN A 47 7.21 19.18 -0.06
CA GLN A 47 8.49 19.56 0.56
C GLN A 47 8.78 18.77 1.86
N ILE A 48 8.33 17.52 1.89
CA ILE A 48 8.30 16.73 3.13
C ILE A 48 9.70 16.35 3.62
N THR A 49 10.68 16.36 2.72
CA THR A 49 12.10 16.16 2.99
C THR A 49 12.74 17.32 3.76
N GLU A 50 12.10 18.48 3.78
CA GLU A 50 12.56 19.68 4.49
C GLU A 50 11.98 19.77 5.91
N GLN A 51 11.08 18.86 6.28
CA GLN A 51 10.36 18.91 7.55
C GLN A 51 11.04 18.04 8.61
N GLY A 52 11.18 18.59 9.82
CA GLY A 52 11.64 17.86 10.99
C GLY A 52 10.51 16.99 11.57
N ILE A 53 10.76 15.69 11.72
CA ILE A 53 9.79 14.76 12.30
C ILE A 53 9.92 14.81 13.84
N PRO A 54 8.86 15.11 14.58
CA PRO A 54 8.89 15.17 16.04
C PRO A 54 8.89 13.76 16.65
N ILE A 55 10.04 13.08 16.61
CA ILE A 55 10.21 11.75 17.18
C ILE A 55 10.26 11.84 18.71
N ARG A 56 9.42 11.05 19.38
CA ARG A 56 9.43 10.95 20.85
C ARG A 56 10.73 10.33 21.34
N ALA A 57 11.28 10.89 22.42
CA ALA A 57 12.40 10.29 23.13
C ALA A 57 12.08 8.83 23.55
N ASP A 58 13.11 7.99 23.64
CA ASP A 58 13.03 6.58 24.05
C ASP A 58 12.13 5.69 23.16
N SER A 59 11.89 6.11 21.91
CA SER A 59 11.16 5.30 20.94
C SER A 59 11.99 4.10 20.46
N THR A 60 11.36 2.92 20.38
CA THR A 60 11.93 1.78 19.66
C THR A 60 11.97 2.05 18.15
N ASN A 61 12.83 1.35 17.40
CA ASN A 61 12.89 1.49 15.93
C ASN A 61 11.53 1.30 15.25
N GLN A 62 10.72 0.34 15.74
CA GLN A 62 9.37 0.12 15.23
C GLN A 62 8.45 1.32 15.52
N SER A 63 8.53 1.88 16.74
CA SER A 63 7.79 3.08 17.11
C SER A 63 8.19 4.30 16.27
N ILE A 64 9.48 4.45 15.96
CA ILE A 64 9.99 5.50 15.08
C ILE A 64 9.38 5.36 13.69
N GLY A 65 9.42 4.17 13.10
CA GLY A 65 8.82 3.92 11.78
C GLY A 65 7.34 4.30 11.72
N ASN A 66 6.58 3.99 12.77
CA ASN A 66 5.17 4.35 12.88
C ASN A 66 4.96 5.87 12.96
N GLN A 67 5.75 6.56 13.78
CA GLN A 67 5.70 8.02 13.92
C GLN A 67 6.03 8.73 12.61
N VAL A 68 7.03 8.23 11.87
CA VAL A 68 7.38 8.73 10.53
C VAL A 68 6.19 8.56 9.58
N ALA A 69 5.58 7.38 9.54
CA ALA A 69 4.42 7.12 8.69
C ALA A 69 3.22 8.01 9.06
N ASP A 70 2.91 8.15 10.35
CA ASP A 70 1.79 8.96 10.83
C ASP A 70 2.00 10.47 10.59
N PHE A 71 3.25 10.94 10.60
CA PHE A 71 3.58 12.31 10.24
C PHE A 71 3.45 12.55 8.72
N PHE A 72 3.96 11.63 7.90
CA PHE A 72 4.02 11.84 6.45
C PHE A 72 2.72 11.56 5.70
N VAL A 73 1.94 10.56 6.11
CA VAL A 73 0.69 10.19 5.43
C VAL A 73 -0.29 11.35 5.24
N PRO A 74 -0.64 12.16 6.26
CA PRO A 74 -1.57 13.27 6.08
C PRO A 74 -1.03 14.34 5.14
N ILE A 75 0.29 14.59 5.15
CA ILE A 75 0.95 15.55 4.27
C ILE A 75 0.87 15.05 2.82
N ILE A 76 1.32 13.82 2.56
CA ILE A 76 1.31 13.22 1.22
C ILE A 76 -0.12 13.15 0.65
N ASN A 77 -1.11 12.79 1.48
CA ASN A 77 -2.51 12.72 1.05
C ASN A 77 -3.09 14.05 0.55
N GLN A 78 -2.57 15.21 0.99
CA GLN A 78 -3.01 16.51 0.46
C GLN A 78 -2.58 16.72 -0.99
N HIS A 79 -1.56 15.99 -1.45
CA HIS A 79 -0.98 16.14 -2.78
C HIS A 79 -1.21 14.93 -3.69
N LEU A 80 -1.74 13.82 -3.15
CA LEU A 80 -2.23 12.71 -3.95
C LEU A 80 -3.61 13.04 -4.54
N GLN A 81 -3.70 13.09 -5.87
CA GLN A 81 -4.94 13.44 -6.58
C GLN A 81 -5.86 12.23 -6.79
N GLN A 82 -5.30 11.13 -7.29
CA GLN A 82 -6.06 9.93 -7.68
C GLN A 82 -6.04 8.82 -6.63
N TYR A 83 -5.23 9.01 -5.59
CA TYR A 83 -5.00 8.00 -4.57
C TYR A 83 -5.12 8.60 -3.19
N ARG A 84 -5.31 7.73 -2.20
CA ARG A 84 -5.31 8.09 -0.79
C ARG A 84 -4.70 6.96 0.02
N ILE A 85 -3.91 7.32 1.01
CA ILE A 85 -3.32 6.40 1.97
C ILE A 85 -4.17 6.43 3.23
N ASP A 86 -4.74 5.29 3.62
CA ASP A 86 -5.57 5.16 4.82
C ASP A 86 -5.04 4.04 5.73
N ALA A 87 -5.37 4.11 7.01
CA ALA A 87 -5.08 3.02 7.94
C ALA A 87 -5.90 1.78 7.57
N CYS A 88 -5.27 0.61 7.60
CA CYS A 88 -5.99 -0.65 7.41
C CYS A 88 -6.91 -0.93 8.61
N PRO A 89 -8.22 -1.11 8.40
CA PRO A 89 -9.14 -1.47 9.48
C PRO A 89 -8.74 -2.80 10.14
N GLY A 90 -8.75 -2.84 11.47
CA GLY A 90 -8.50 -4.08 12.23
C GLY A 90 -7.04 -4.51 12.36
N ALA A 91 -6.08 -3.74 11.84
CA ALA A 91 -4.67 -4.07 11.99
C ALA A 91 -4.17 -3.74 13.42
N VAL A 92 -3.62 -4.75 14.12
CA VAL A 92 -2.98 -4.60 15.44
C VAL A 92 -1.62 -3.89 15.34
N ILE A 93 -1.10 -3.76 14.11
CA ILE A 93 0.12 -3.06 13.73
C ILE A 93 -0.32 -1.94 12.77
N PRO A 94 0.28 -0.74 12.80
CA PRO A 94 -0.10 0.34 11.89
C PRO A 94 0.32 0.02 10.46
N ILE A 95 -0.58 -0.69 9.77
CA ILE A 95 -0.51 -0.97 8.34
C ILE A 95 -1.32 0.12 7.66
N LYS A 96 -0.77 0.66 6.57
CA LYS A 96 -1.46 1.62 5.71
C LYS A 96 -1.75 0.96 4.37
N SER A 97 -2.88 1.32 3.77
CA SER A 97 -3.31 0.88 2.44
C SER A 97 -3.37 2.07 1.50
N LEU A 98 -2.96 1.86 0.25
CA LEU A 98 -3.20 2.81 -0.83
C LEU A 98 -4.49 2.43 -1.54
N SER A 99 -5.44 3.34 -1.59
CA SER A 99 -6.68 3.18 -2.33
C SER A 99 -6.74 4.19 -3.47
N LYS A 100 -7.16 3.76 -4.66
CA LYS A 100 -7.48 4.67 -5.76
C LYS A 100 -8.88 5.24 -5.53
N PHE A 101 -9.08 6.53 -5.79
CA PHE A 101 -10.42 7.08 -5.86
C PHE A 101 -11.12 6.48 -7.07
N LEU A 102 -11.98 5.49 -6.85
CA LEU A 102 -12.94 5.07 -7.87
C LEU A 102 -13.94 6.23 -8.03
N HIS A 103 -13.93 6.91 -9.18
CA HIS A 103 -15.21 7.41 -9.68
C HIS A 103 -16.12 6.19 -9.73
N ALA A 104 -17.25 6.26 -9.01
CA ALA A 104 -18.12 5.14 -8.69
C ALA A 104 -18.37 4.20 -9.89
N GLU A 105 -17.58 3.14 -10.02
CA GLU A 105 -18.00 1.95 -10.73
C GLU A 105 -18.62 1.04 -9.68
N ARG A 106 -19.95 0.99 -9.71
CA ARG A 106 -20.76 -0.03 -9.04
C ARG A 106 -20.16 -1.39 -9.38
N PHE A 107 -19.64 -2.09 -8.38
CA PHE A 107 -19.52 -3.54 -8.45
C PHE A 107 -20.93 -4.11 -8.75
N PRO A 108 -21.10 -4.94 -9.79
CA PRO A 108 -22.31 -5.74 -9.89
C PRO A 108 -22.25 -6.80 -8.80
N SER A 109 -23.21 -6.76 -7.89
CA SER A 109 -23.50 -7.86 -6.97
C SER A 109 -23.96 -9.06 -7.81
N ASN A 110 -23.25 -10.18 -7.72
CA ASN A 110 -23.81 -11.52 -7.98
C ASN A 110 -24.01 -12.22 -6.65
#